data_AF-A0A2H3BPP4-F1
#
_entry.id   AF-A0A2H3BPP4-F1
#
_cell.length_a   1.000
_cell.length_b   1.000
_cell.length_c   1.000
_cell.angle_alpha   90.00
_cell.angle_beta   90.00
_cell.angle_gamma   90.00
#
_symmetry.space_group_name_H-M   'P 1'
#
loop_
_entity.id
_entity.type
_entity.pdbx_description
1 polymer ?
#
loop_
_entity_poly.entity_id
_entity_poly.type
_entity_poly.pdbx_seq_one_letter_code
_entity_poly.pdbx_strand_id
1 'polypeptide(L)'
;MSYLSFDALPPANTYQNDEGDSEETEAVFTSICHLLLRSHSAITVFHLYHCRVLSGDLLQLFRSTPTLEDVRLIRTNSGPVTAEIIDELTLDHSPSKALVLLRLHTLYISGTAKFSSQYLIRMVKLRWGSGEQARGVERLLTLKMCRRYTNADGFRQKILAELKGCIEGGFSFEIGPYVSK
;
A
#
# COMPACT_ATOMS: atom_id res chain seq x y z
N MET A 1 24.35 60.41 30.52
CA MET A 1 23.17 59.62 30.92
C MET A 1 23.04 58.49 29.91
N SER A 2 23.45 57.30 30.31
CA SER A 2 23.52 56.11 29.44
C SER A 2 22.68 55.04 30.12
N TYR A 3 21.59 54.62 29.49
CA TYR A 3 20.70 53.60 30.04
C TYR A 3 21.23 52.21 29.67
N LEU A 4 21.62 51.43 30.69
CA LEU A 4 21.74 49.98 30.61
C LEU A 4 20.34 49.40 30.80
N SER A 5 19.84 48.65 29.81
CA SER A 5 18.61 47.86 29.89
C SER A 5 19.01 46.39 29.94
N PHE A 6 18.85 45.78 31.11
CA PHE A 6 18.86 44.34 31.31
C PHE A 6 17.43 43.89 31.62
N ASP A 7 17.13 42.65 31.23
CA ASP A 7 15.91 41.88 31.46
C ASP A 7 14.84 41.92 30.36
N ALA A 8 15.06 41.07 29.36
CA ALA A 8 13.99 40.28 28.77
C ALA A 8 14.36 38.81 28.91
N LEU A 9 13.86 38.17 29.98
CA LEU A 9 13.74 36.71 30.03
C LEU A 9 12.93 36.25 28.81
N PRO A 10 13.34 35.19 28.09
CA PRO A 10 12.47 34.61 27.07
C PRO A 10 11.24 34.02 27.75
N PRO A 11 10.03 34.17 27.17
CA PRO A 11 8.85 33.51 27.71
C PRO A 11 9.05 32.00 27.70
N ALA A 12 9.03 31.41 28.90
CA ALA A 12 8.86 29.98 29.08
C ALA A 12 7.46 29.60 28.57
N ASN A 13 7.40 29.11 27.33
CA ASN A 13 6.48 28.10 26.82
C ASN A 13 6.41 28.17 25.29
N THR A 14 7.47 27.69 24.66
CA THR A 14 7.37 27.12 23.32
C THR A 14 8.27 25.89 23.22
N TYR A 15 8.03 24.93 24.11
CA TYR A 15 8.14 23.55 23.67
C TYR A 15 6.96 23.33 22.72
N GLN A 16 7.13 23.75 21.47
CA GLN A 16 6.49 23.04 20.39
C GLN A 16 6.96 21.60 20.56
N ASN A 17 6.08 20.76 21.09
CA ASN A 17 6.15 19.33 20.86
C ASN A 17 6.00 19.17 19.35
N ASP A 18 7.12 19.34 18.66
CA ASP A 18 7.37 18.73 17.37
C ASP A 18 7.55 17.24 17.67
N GLU A 19 6.46 16.57 18.07
CA GLU A 19 6.25 15.18 17.67
C GLU A 19 6.02 15.25 16.16
N GLY A 20 7.09 15.59 15.44
CA GLY A 20 7.15 15.41 14.01
C GLY A 20 6.92 13.93 13.80
N ASP A 21 5.78 13.62 13.19
CA ASP A 21 5.45 12.36 12.52
C ASP A 21 6.53 12.15 11.44
N SER A 22 7.75 11.86 11.91
CA SER A 22 8.99 11.78 11.16
C SER A 22 8.94 10.44 10.46
N GLU A 23 8.28 10.44 9.31
CA GLU A 23 8.24 9.26 8.47
C GLU A 23 9.64 8.72 8.24
N GLU A 24 9.75 7.40 8.32
CA GLU A 24 10.98 6.73 7.95
C GLU A 24 11.29 7.02 6.49
N THR A 25 12.54 7.44 6.26
CA THR A 25 12.97 7.90 4.94
C THR A 25 12.92 6.77 3.91
N GLU A 26 12.89 7.14 2.63
CA GLU A 26 12.94 6.17 1.52
C GLU A 26 14.14 5.22 1.64
N ALA A 27 15.27 5.71 2.16
CA ALA A 27 16.48 4.92 2.38
C ALA A 27 16.27 3.74 3.36
N VAL A 28 15.39 3.90 4.35
CA VAL A 28 15.04 2.82 5.29
C VAL A 28 14.26 1.73 4.56
N PHE A 29 13.26 2.11 3.76
CA PHE A 29 12.51 1.15 2.95
C PHE A 29 13.41 0.42 1.95
N THR A 30 14.26 1.14 1.22
CA THR A 30 15.24 0.54 0.31
C THR A 30 16.16 -0.45 1.04
N SER A 31 16.63 -0.10 2.24
CA SER A 31 17.48 -0.97 3.05
C SER A 31 16.75 -2.25 3.47
N ILE A 32 15.47 -2.15 3.86
CA ILE A 32 14.63 -3.32 4.18
C ILE A 32 14.47 -4.21 2.94
N CYS A 33 14.13 -3.63 1.79
CA CYS A 33 13.99 -4.38 0.54
C CYS A 33 15.29 -5.10 0.16
N HIS A 34 16.43 -4.40 0.23
CA HIS A 34 17.75 -4.98 -0.03
C HIS A 34 18.11 -6.11 0.94
N LEU A 35 17.79 -5.96 2.22
CA LEU A 35 18.01 -7.02 3.21
C LEU A 35 17.19 -8.26 2.87
N LEU A 36 15.90 -8.09 2.59
CA LEU A 36 14.99 -9.19 2.24
C LEU A 36 15.45 -9.90 0.96
N LEU A 37 15.81 -9.13 -0.07
CA LEU A 37 16.36 -9.63 -1.33
C LEU A 37 17.62 -10.48 -1.13
N ARG A 38 18.56 -10.00 -0.31
CA ARG A 38 19.82 -10.69 -0.03
C ARG A 38 19.64 -11.93 0.84
N SER A 39 18.69 -11.87 1.77
CA SER A 39 18.44 -12.97 2.71
C SER A 39 17.71 -14.15 2.07
N HIS A 40 17.06 -13.94 0.91
CA HIS A 40 16.14 -14.92 0.29
C HIS A 40 15.10 -15.47 1.28
N SER A 41 14.71 -14.65 2.26
CA SER A 41 13.78 -15.07 3.30
C SER A 41 12.39 -15.31 2.70
N ALA A 42 11.83 -16.48 3.01
CA ALA A 42 10.48 -16.87 2.62
C ALA A 42 9.44 -16.17 3.51
N ILE A 43 9.36 -14.85 3.41
CA ILE A 43 8.40 -14.06 4.16
C ILE A 43 6.98 -14.29 3.62
N THR A 44 6.03 -14.45 4.53
CA THR A 44 4.60 -14.58 4.22
C THR A 44 3.82 -13.32 4.59
N VAL A 45 4.32 -12.54 5.55
CA VAL A 45 3.66 -11.34 6.05
C VAL A 45 4.62 -10.16 5.95
N PHE A 46 4.15 -9.08 5.31
CA PHE A 46 4.92 -7.85 5.17
C PHE A 46 4.06 -6.63 5.51
N HIS A 47 4.29 -6.09 6.71
CA HIS A 47 3.57 -4.93 7.22
C HIS A 47 4.55 -3.77 7.37
N LEU A 48 4.21 -2.64 6.76
CA LEU A 48 4.91 -1.38 6.91
C LEU A 48 3.96 -0.32 7.40
N TYR A 49 4.43 0.46 8.36
CA TYR A 49 3.71 1.57 8.96
C TYR A 49 4.58 2.81 8.88
N HIS A 50 4.04 3.93 8.40
CA HIS A 50 4.70 5.24 8.43
C HIS A 50 6.05 5.32 7.70
N CYS A 51 6.21 4.54 6.62
CA CYS A 51 7.40 4.57 5.79
C CYS A 51 7.12 5.25 4.44
N ARG A 52 8.12 5.98 3.92
CA ARG A 52 8.12 6.39 2.52
C ARG A 52 8.50 5.22 1.63
N VAL A 53 7.54 4.80 0.80
CA VAL A 53 7.67 3.61 -0.04
C VAL A 53 7.94 4.03 -1.48
N LEU A 54 9.05 3.53 -2.04
CA LEU A 54 9.38 3.69 -3.45
C LEU A 54 8.70 2.59 -4.27
N SER A 55 8.00 2.97 -5.34
CA SER A 55 7.29 2.01 -6.20
C SER A 55 8.24 1.00 -6.85
N GLY A 56 9.45 1.43 -7.25
CA GLY A 56 10.45 0.54 -7.84
C GLY A 56 10.91 -0.57 -6.89
N ASP A 57 11.26 -0.19 -5.66
CA ASP A 57 11.69 -1.14 -4.62
C ASP A 57 10.54 -2.07 -4.22
N LEU A 58 9.31 -1.57 -4.18
CA LEU A 58 8.12 -2.38 -3.91
C LEU A 58 7.85 -3.41 -5.02
N LEU A 59 8.00 -3.03 -6.30
CA LEU A 59 7.92 -3.97 -7.44
C LEU A 59 8.98 -5.07 -7.32
N GLN A 60 10.22 -4.70 -7.00
CA GLN A 60 11.30 -5.65 -6.85
C GLN A 60 11.08 -6.60 -5.68
N LEU A 61 10.55 -6.09 -4.57
CA LEU A 61 10.15 -6.91 -3.42
C LEU A 61 9.10 -7.94 -3.85
N PHE A 62 8.02 -7.52 -4.52
CA PHE A 62 6.96 -8.43 -4.94
C PHE A 62 7.45 -9.53 -5.89
N ARG A 63 8.36 -9.20 -6.80
CA ARG A 63 8.97 -10.18 -7.73
C ARG A 63 9.87 -11.19 -7.02
N SER A 64 10.51 -10.80 -5.92
CA SER A 64 11.49 -11.62 -5.22
C SER A 64 10.91 -12.44 -4.07
N THR A 65 9.69 -12.12 -3.63
CA THR A 65 9.05 -12.75 -2.47
C THR A 65 7.71 -13.39 -2.85
N PRO A 66 7.70 -14.45 -3.69
CA PRO A 66 6.47 -15.09 -4.17
C PRO A 66 5.64 -15.75 -3.06
N THR A 67 6.24 -15.95 -1.88
CA THR A 67 5.62 -16.54 -0.69
C THR A 67 4.75 -15.57 0.09
N LEU A 68 4.74 -14.28 -0.25
CA LEU A 68 3.94 -13.28 0.45
C LEU A 68 2.43 -13.55 0.30
N GLU A 69 1.77 -13.47 1.44
CA GLU A 69 0.38 -13.81 1.66
C GLU A 69 -0.43 -12.61 2.18
N ASP A 70 0.14 -11.83 3.11
CA ASP A 70 -0.45 -10.63 3.70
C ASP A 70 0.49 -9.43 3.54
N VAL A 71 0.07 -8.44 2.75
CA VAL A 71 0.82 -7.21 2.52
C VAL A 71 0.02 -6.02 3.03
N ARG A 72 0.60 -5.24 3.95
CA ARG A 72 -0.02 -4.03 4.50
C ARG A 72 0.91 -2.84 4.43
N LEU A 73 0.51 -1.83 3.66
CA LEU A 73 1.20 -0.57 3.49
C LEU A 73 0.37 0.52 4.15
N ILE A 74 0.69 0.83 5.41
CA ILE A 74 -0.12 1.68 6.30
C ILE A 74 0.58 3.02 6.51
N ARG A 75 -0.17 4.12 6.37
CA ARG A 75 0.31 5.51 6.46
C ARG A 75 1.56 5.79 5.63
N THR A 76 1.64 5.21 4.44
CA THR A 76 2.76 5.48 3.54
C THR A 76 2.48 6.76 2.76
N ASN A 77 3.31 7.78 2.92
CA ASN A 77 3.23 8.97 2.07
C ASN A 77 3.65 8.66 0.61
N SER A 78 3.32 9.59 -0.28
CA SER A 78 3.59 9.55 -1.73
C SER A 78 3.12 8.28 -2.44
N GLY A 79 1.85 8.25 -2.84
CA GLY A 79 1.16 7.12 -3.48
C GLY A 79 2.00 6.01 -4.10
N PRO A 80 2.46 5.06 -3.26
CA PRO A 80 3.43 4.04 -3.69
C PRO A 80 2.79 3.02 -4.63
N VAL A 81 1.46 2.92 -4.56
CA VAL A 81 0.67 2.05 -5.42
C VAL A 81 0.26 2.82 -6.67
N THR A 82 1.07 2.67 -7.70
CA THR A 82 0.84 3.15 -9.07
C THR A 82 -0.01 2.15 -9.85
N ALA A 83 -0.44 2.52 -11.06
CA ALA A 83 -1.09 1.58 -11.98
C ALA A 83 -0.17 0.38 -12.30
N GLU A 84 1.15 0.62 -12.41
CA GLU A 84 2.15 -0.43 -12.66
C GLU A 84 2.19 -1.48 -11.54
N ILE A 85 2.09 -1.05 -10.27
CA ILE A 85 2.00 -1.97 -9.12
C ILE A 85 0.75 -2.84 -9.24
N ILE A 86 -0.40 -2.24 -9.58
CA ILE A 86 -1.66 -2.98 -9.74
C ILE A 86 -1.59 -3.95 -10.93
N ASP A 87 -0.97 -3.55 -12.04
CA ASP A 87 -0.75 -4.41 -13.20
C ASP A 87 0.26 -5.53 -12.93
N GLU A 88 1.23 -5.32 -12.04
CA GLU A 88 2.12 -6.37 -11.57
C GLU A 88 1.40 -7.40 -10.70
N LEU A 89 0.46 -6.92 -9.88
CA LEU A 89 -0.42 -7.78 -9.11
C LEU A 89 -1.47 -8.46 -9.99
N THR A 90 -1.71 -7.99 -11.22
CA THR A 90 -2.69 -8.58 -12.13
C THR A 90 -2.11 -9.83 -12.79
N LEU A 91 -2.83 -10.94 -12.69
CA LEU A 91 -2.44 -12.24 -13.26
C LEU A 91 -2.77 -12.31 -14.75
N ASP A 92 -2.24 -11.36 -15.54
CA ASP A 92 -2.39 -11.38 -16.99
C ASP A 92 -1.30 -12.29 -17.57
N HIS A 93 -1.70 -13.47 -18.04
CA HIS A 93 -0.83 -14.53 -18.57
C HIS A 93 -0.26 -14.18 -19.96
N SER A 94 0.41 -13.04 -20.09
CA SER A 94 1.36 -12.89 -21.18
C SER A 94 2.43 -13.96 -20.99
N PRO A 95 2.74 -14.82 -21.98
CA PRO A 95 3.71 -15.91 -21.85
C PRO A 95 5.13 -15.45 -21.46
N SER A 96 5.38 -14.14 -21.51
CA SER A 96 6.61 -13.49 -21.07
C SER A 96 6.62 -12.98 -19.62
N LYS A 97 5.48 -12.98 -18.91
CA LYS A 97 5.36 -12.36 -17.59
C LYS A 97 5.30 -13.42 -16.49
N ALA A 98 6.33 -13.44 -15.64
CA ALA A 98 6.32 -14.27 -14.44
C ALA A 98 5.19 -13.82 -13.51
N LEU A 99 4.42 -14.76 -12.98
CA LEU A 99 3.33 -14.46 -12.06
C LEU A 99 3.91 -14.03 -10.71
N VAL A 100 3.40 -12.91 -10.20
CA VAL A 100 3.90 -12.27 -8.98
C VAL A 100 2.91 -12.49 -7.84
N LEU A 101 3.43 -12.82 -6.66
CA LEU A 101 2.66 -12.95 -5.42
C LEU A 101 1.48 -13.93 -5.54
N LEU A 102 1.77 -15.17 -5.93
CA LEU A 102 0.75 -16.20 -6.14
C LEU A 102 -0.07 -16.53 -4.90
N ARG A 103 0.44 -16.24 -3.70
CA ARG A 103 -0.17 -16.61 -2.42
C ARG A 103 -0.87 -15.44 -1.72
N LEU A 104 -0.92 -14.28 -2.37
CA LEU A 104 -1.48 -13.07 -1.77
C LEU A 104 -2.99 -13.17 -1.56
N HIS A 105 -3.41 -13.26 -0.30
CA HIS A 105 -4.80 -13.29 0.11
C HIS A 105 -5.25 -11.98 0.75
N THR A 106 -4.34 -11.21 1.36
CA THR A 106 -4.65 -9.91 1.98
C THR A 106 -3.79 -8.80 1.41
N LEU A 107 -4.44 -7.74 0.94
CA LEU A 107 -3.79 -6.50 0.51
C LEU A 107 -4.43 -5.30 1.21
N TYR A 108 -3.65 -4.63 2.05
CA TYR A 108 -4.01 -3.36 2.65
C TYR A 108 -3.13 -2.25 2.09
N ILE A 109 -3.73 -1.22 1.52
CA ILE A 109 -3.03 -0.07 0.95
C ILE A 109 -3.61 1.20 1.51
N SER A 110 -2.77 2.06 2.06
CA SER A 110 -3.15 3.42 2.43
C SER A 110 -2.25 4.46 1.77
N GLY A 111 -2.77 5.67 1.63
CA GLY A 111 -2.06 6.78 1.00
C GLY A 111 -2.84 7.33 -0.20
N THR A 112 -2.21 8.20 -0.99
CA THR A 112 -2.78 8.63 -2.27
C THR A 112 -2.60 7.49 -3.28
N ALA A 113 -3.49 7.30 -4.24
CA ALA A 113 -3.10 6.46 -5.36
C ALA A 113 -3.67 6.98 -6.67
N LYS A 114 -2.82 6.90 -7.69
CA LYS A 114 -2.99 7.56 -8.99
C LYS A 114 -3.32 6.51 -10.04
N PHE A 115 -4.44 5.82 -9.89
CA PHE A 115 -4.91 4.83 -10.86
C PHE A 115 -6.44 4.78 -10.96
N SER A 116 -6.93 4.44 -12.15
CA SER A 116 -8.36 4.24 -12.44
C SER A 116 -8.90 3.01 -11.70
N SER A 117 -10.17 3.06 -11.27
CA SER A 117 -10.82 1.91 -10.61
C SER A 117 -10.84 0.64 -11.47
N GLN A 118 -10.76 0.80 -12.80
CA GLN A 118 -10.73 -0.33 -13.74
C GLN A 118 -9.53 -1.25 -13.54
N TYR A 119 -8.34 -0.69 -13.24
CA TYR A 119 -7.15 -1.50 -12.96
C TYR A 119 -7.37 -2.40 -11.74
N LEU A 120 -7.94 -1.85 -10.69
CA LEU A 120 -8.21 -2.58 -9.45
C LEU A 120 -9.30 -3.63 -9.64
N ILE A 121 -10.39 -3.28 -10.34
CA ILE A 121 -11.46 -4.23 -10.66
C ILE A 121 -10.91 -5.41 -11.46
N ARG A 122 -10.09 -5.13 -12.48
CA ARG A 122 -9.44 -6.17 -13.31
C ARG A 122 -8.56 -7.08 -12.47
N MET A 123 -7.69 -6.50 -11.63
CA MET A 123 -6.80 -7.24 -10.73
C MET A 123 -7.59 -8.17 -9.81
N VAL A 124 -8.63 -7.66 -9.14
CA VAL A 124 -9.45 -8.46 -8.22
C VAL A 124 -10.18 -9.57 -8.99
N LYS A 125 -10.83 -9.26 -10.12
CA LYS A 125 -11.56 -10.28 -10.90
C LYS A 125 -10.64 -11.42 -11.36
N LEU A 126 -9.40 -11.12 -11.75
CA LEU A 126 -8.43 -12.14 -12.17
C LEU A 126 -7.86 -12.94 -11.01
N ARG A 127 -7.59 -12.32 -9.85
CA ARG A 127 -7.15 -13.04 -8.64
C ARG A 127 -8.25 -13.83 -7.96
N TRP A 128 -9.49 -13.39 -8.07
CA TRP A 128 -10.66 -14.07 -7.51
C TRP A 128 -11.19 -15.17 -8.44
N GLY A 129 -11.09 -14.94 -9.75
CA GLY A 129 -11.66 -15.77 -10.80
C GLY A 129 -11.10 -17.19 -10.79
N SER A 130 -12.00 -18.18 -10.76
CA SER A 130 -11.69 -19.60 -10.82
C SER A 130 -11.55 -20.09 -12.27
N GLY A 131 -10.71 -19.44 -13.08
CA GLY A 131 -10.36 -19.97 -14.40
C GLY A 131 -9.32 -21.08 -14.30
N GLU A 132 -9.12 -21.87 -15.37
CA GLU A 132 -7.96 -22.79 -15.51
C GLU A 132 -6.61 -22.08 -15.25
N GLN A 133 -6.62 -20.76 -15.43
CA GLN A 133 -5.56 -19.78 -15.16
C GLN A 133 -5.18 -19.60 -13.68
N ALA A 134 -5.95 -20.16 -12.74
CA ALA A 134 -5.72 -20.03 -11.29
C ALA A 134 -5.08 -21.28 -10.64
N ARG A 135 -4.65 -22.28 -11.43
CA ARG A 135 -3.97 -23.46 -10.86
C ARG A 135 -2.67 -23.03 -10.16
N GLY A 136 -2.64 -23.17 -8.84
CA GLY A 136 -1.48 -22.79 -8.00
C GLY A 136 -1.48 -21.33 -7.54
N VAL A 137 -2.55 -20.58 -7.79
CA VAL A 137 -2.73 -19.21 -7.30
C VAL A 137 -3.79 -19.18 -6.20
N GLU A 138 -3.45 -18.65 -5.04
CA GLU A 138 -4.41 -18.38 -3.98
C GLU A 138 -5.27 -17.16 -4.34
N ARG A 139 -6.54 -17.22 -3.92
CA ARG A 139 -7.50 -16.14 -4.20
C ARG A 139 -7.22 -14.94 -3.30
N LEU A 140 -7.24 -13.75 -3.87
CA LEU A 140 -7.23 -12.52 -3.08
C LEU A 140 -8.54 -12.42 -2.30
N LEU A 141 -8.52 -12.59 -0.99
CA LEU A 141 -9.71 -12.58 -0.14
C LEU A 141 -10.06 -11.20 0.38
N THR A 142 -9.05 -10.38 0.68
CA THR A 142 -9.25 -9.10 1.35
C THR A 142 -8.50 -8.00 0.62
N LEU A 143 -9.23 -6.95 0.26
CA LEU A 143 -8.66 -5.71 -0.24
C LEU A 143 -9.19 -4.53 0.58
N LYS A 144 -8.27 -3.89 1.33
CA LYS A 144 -8.58 -2.71 2.11
C LYS A 144 -7.81 -1.52 1.58
N MET A 145 -8.51 -0.41 1.41
CA MET A 145 -7.92 0.84 0.93
C MET A 145 -8.27 2.00 1.84
N CYS A 146 -7.27 2.76 2.25
CA CYS A 146 -7.47 4.03 2.95
C CYS A 146 -6.90 5.17 2.11
N ARG A 147 -7.76 6.01 1.53
CA ARG A 147 -7.35 7.09 0.62
C ARG A 147 -7.85 8.46 1.07
N ARG A 148 -7.08 9.49 0.72
CA ARG A 148 -7.57 10.88 0.65
C ARG A 148 -8.15 11.09 -0.75
N TYR A 149 -9.47 11.12 -0.90
CA TYR A 149 -10.13 11.40 -2.18
C TYR A 149 -10.89 12.73 -2.13
N THR A 150 -10.97 13.41 -3.27
CA THR A 150 -11.98 14.44 -3.55
C THR A 150 -13.30 13.84 -4.08
N ASN A 151 -13.29 12.59 -4.58
CA ASN A 151 -14.46 11.84 -5.07
C ASN A 151 -14.39 10.35 -4.66
N ALA A 152 -14.34 10.09 -3.35
CA ALA A 152 -14.25 8.71 -2.81
C ALA A 152 -15.47 7.88 -3.20
N ASP A 153 -16.64 8.52 -3.16
CA ASP A 153 -17.92 7.82 -3.21
C ASP A 153 -18.21 7.27 -4.60
N GLY A 154 -17.94 8.05 -5.67
CA GLY A 154 -18.10 7.55 -7.05
C GLY A 154 -17.14 6.40 -7.36
N PHE A 155 -15.88 6.48 -6.89
CA PHE A 155 -14.91 5.40 -7.04
C PHE A 155 -15.36 4.13 -6.30
N ARG A 156 -15.79 4.29 -5.04
CA ARG A 156 -16.28 3.20 -4.19
C ARG A 156 -17.52 2.53 -4.78
N GLN A 157 -18.52 3.31 -5.17
CA GLN A 157 -19.76 2.79 -5.76
C GLN A 157 -19.48 1.98 -7.03
N LYS A 158 -18.60 2.47 -7.91
CA LYS A 158 -18.22 1.75 -9.12
C LYS A 158 -17.55 0.41 -8.82
N ILE A 159 -16.65 0.36 -7.84
CA ILE A 159 -16.00 -0.91 -7.47
C ILE A 159 -17.00 -1.88 -6.84
N LEU A 160 -17.85 -1.41 -5.92
CA LEU A 160 -18.86 -2.24 -5.29
C LEU A 160 -19.84 -2.82 -6.30
N ALA A 161 -20.27 -2.04 -7.30
CA ALA A 161 -21.13 -2.52 -8.37
C ALA A 161 -20.46 -3.61 -9.21
N GLU A 162 -19.20 -3.40 -9.60
CA GLU A 162 -18.46 -4.31 -10.49
C GLU A 162 -17.93 -5.58 -9.80
N LEU A 163 -17.69 -5.52 -8.49
CA LEU A 163 -17.19 -6.64 -7.68
C LEU A 163 -18.30 -7.31 -6.86
N LYS A 164 -19.58 -6.97 -7.07
CA LYS A 164 -20.70 -7.52 -6.31
C LYS A 164 -20.67 -9.05 -6.21
N GLY A 165 -20.48 -9.74 -7.33
CA GLY A 165 -20.40 -11.21 -7.35
C GLY A 165 -19.17 -11.78 -6.61
N CYS A 166 -18.05 -11.06 -6.61
CA CYS A 166 -16.88 -11.45 -5.79
C CYS A 166 -17.21 -11.32 -4.30
N ILE A 167 -17.85 -10.22 -3.91
CA ILE A 167 -18.19 -9.91 -2.52
C ILE A 167 -19.21 -10.92 -1.97
N GLU A 168 -20.24 -11.23 -2.76
CA GLU A 168 -21.21 -12.29 -2.43
C GLU A 168 -20.54 -13.67 -2.30
N GLY A 169 -19.44 -13.90 -3.03
CA GLY A 169 -18.63 -15.11 -2.95
C GLY A 169 -17.66 -15.17 -1.76
N GLY A 170 -17.59 -14.13 -0.92
CA GLY A 170 -16.71 -14.07 0.25
C GLY A 170 -15.50 -13.13 0.13
N PHE A 171 -15.39 -12.34 -0.95
CA PHE A 171 -14.37 -11.29 -1.06
C PHE A 171 -14.69 -10.11 -0.14
N SER A 172 -13.76 -9.75 0.73
CA SER A 172 -13.88 -8.57 1.60
C SER A 172 -13.27 -7.34 0.94
N PHE A 173 -14.10 -6.32 0.72
CA PHE A 173 -13.66 -5.05 0.18
C PHE A 173 -14.02 -3.89 1.11
N GLU A 174 -13.02 -3.09 1.48
CA GLU A 174 -13.21 -1.94 2.35
C GLU A 174 -12.49 -0.71 1.76
N ILE A 175 -13.22 0.41 1.65
CA ILE A 175 -12.62 1.73 1.43
C ILE A 175 -12.99 2.61 2.62
N GLY A 176 -11.99 3.01 3.39
CA GLY A 176 -12.13 3.90 4.54
C GLY A 176 -11.53 5.29 4.30
N PRO A 177 -11.96 6.31 5.06
CA PRO A 177 -11.29 7.61 5.09
C PRO A 177 -9.84 7.42 5.60
N TYR A 178 -8.92 8.24 5.09
CA TYR A 178 -7.57 8.28 5.64
C TYR A 178 -7.60 8.91 7.05
N VAL A 179 -7.39 8.11 8.09
CA VAL A 179 -7.31 8.60 9.47
C VAL A 179 -5.87 8.98 9.78
N SER A 180 -5.55 10.26 9.68
CA SER A 180 -4.36 10.85 10.32
C SER A 180 -4.67 10.97 11.81
N LYS A 181 -4.09 10.12 12.64
CA LYS A 181 -4.06 10.32 14.09
C LYS A 181 -2.63 10.50 14.54
#